data_AF-A0A972WE40-F1
#
_entry.id   AF-A0A972WE40-F1
#
_cell.length_a   1.000
_cell.length_b   1.000
_cell.length_c   1.000
_cell.angle_alpha   90.00
_cell.angle_beta   90.00
_cell.angle_gamma   90.00
#
_symmetry.space_group_name_H-M   'P 1'
#
loop_
_entity.id
_entity.type
_entity.pdbx_description
1 polymer ?
#
loop_
_entity_poly.entity_id
_entity_poly.type
_entity_poly.pdbx_seq_one_letter_code
_entity_poly.pdbx_strand_id
1 'polypeptide(L)'
;MNLIKSTITILIAGIVLAGCKTAADYYGEGPINLSSNVTNGFEKYKNGPGPEYFAVSEDGRTYGWVFCRAGPGYCRGGGLPETIALNSCQRNSKVPCKIYAKGKKVVWKGPVGTGNPSANSSRFPASKSQEVVCAYAVDYSSDTIKWSENEDLLQYVEEAKRRGFSLEKCDEMN
;
A
#
# COMPACT_ATOMS: atom_id res chain seq x y z
N MET A 1 -68.95 13.30 6.60
CA MET A 1 -68.09 13.41 5.40
C MET A 1 -67.16 14.60 5.59
N ASN A 2 -65.87 14.44 5.29
CA ASN A 2 -64.74 15.39 5.37
C ASN A 2 -63.97 15.37 6.72
N LEU A 3 -63.02 14.44 6.96
CA LEU A 3 -61.65 14.28 6.43
C LEU A 3 -60.64 15.39 6.85
N ILE A 4 -59.65 14.96 7.67
CA ILE A 4 -58.21 15.35 7.76
C ILE A 4 -57.84 16.85 7.72
N LYS A 5 -56.99 17.35 8.62
CA LYS A 5 -55.54 17.12 8.57
C LYS A 5 -54.90 17.35 9.95
N SER A 6 -54.34 16.30 10.52
CA SER A 6 -53.43 16.37 11.66
C SER A 6 -52.03 16.69 11.12
N THR A 7 -51.58 17.93 11.25
CA THR A 7 -50.23 18.35 10.85
C THR A 7 -49.24 17.97 11.95
N ILE A 8 -48.78 16.73 11.92
CA ILE A 8 -47.60 16.29 12.67
C ILE A 8 -46.38 16.92 11.99
N THR A 9 -45.87 17.99 12.58
CA THR A 9 -44.61 18.62 12.16
C THR A 9 -43.47 17.78 12.73
N ILE A 10 -42.93 16.86 11.94
CA ILE A 10 -41.78 16.04 12.33
C ILE A 10 -40.53 16.93 12.26
N LEU A 11 -40.07 17.37 13.42
CA LEU A 11 -38.77 18.04 13.60
C LEU A 11 -37.68 16.98 13.43
N ILE A 12 -37.17 16.79 12.22
CA ILE A 12 -36.03 15.90 11.97
C ILE A 12 -34.79 16.60 12.53
N ALA A 13 -34.45 16.27 13.77
CA ALA A 13 -33.16 16.61 14.37
C ALA A 13 -32.06 15.96 13.55
N GLY A 14 -31.37 16.75 12.73
CA GLY A 14 -30.19 16.32 11.98
C GLY A 14 -29.08 15.93 12.95
N ILE A 15 -28.95 14.63 13.19
CA ILE A 15 -27.80 14.06 13.89
C ILE A 15 -26.60 14.23 12.96
N VAL A 16 -25.82 15.29 13.20
CA VAL A 16 -24.51 15.45 12.58
C VAL A 16 -23.61 14.39 13.20
N LEU A 17 -23.43 13.28 12.48
CA LEU A 17 -22.40 12.29 12.80
C LEU A 17 -21.03 12.92 12.57
N ALA A 18 -20.53 13.67 13.55
CA ALA A 18 -19.13 14.01 13.63
C ALA A 18 -18.35 12.71 13.92
N GLY A 19 -17.96 12.01 12.85
CA GLY A 19 -17.12 10.81 12.96
C GLY A 19 -15.85 11.15 13.73
N CYS A 20 -15.67 10.53 14.89
CA CYS A 20 -14.41 10.61 15.62
C CYS A 20 -13.34 9.96 14.76
N LYS A 21 -12.40 10.74 14.21
CA LYS A 21 -11.21 10.20 13.58
C LYS A 21 -10.34 9.61 14.67
N THR A 22 -10.25 8.29 14.71
CA THR A 22 -9.37 7.59 15.64
C THR A 22 -7.94 7.60 15.12
N ALA A 23 -6.97 7.32 15.98
CA ALA A 23 -5.56 7.24 15.56
C ALA A 23 -5.36 6.25 14.39
N ALA A 24 -6.20 5.21 14.29
CA ALA A 24 -6.17 4.23 13.20
C ALA A 24 -6.45 4.86 11.83
N ASP A 25 -7.28 5.91 11.76
CA ASP A 25 -7.68 6.55 10.50
C ASP A 25 -6.54 7.30 9.81
N TYR A 26 -5.44 7.55 10.54
CA TYR A 26 -4.26 8.19 9.97
C TYR A 26 -3.31 7.18 9.32
N TYR A 27 -3.35 5.90 9.69
CA TYR A 27 -2.46 4.88 9.15
C TYR A 27 -3.04 4.30 7.87
N GLY A 28 -2.16 4.08 6.89
CA GLY A 28 -2.58 3.55 5.61
C GLY A 28 -2.80 2.05 5.65
N GLU A 29 -3.76 1.60 4.86
CA GLU A 29 -4.10 0.20 4.70
C GLU A 29 -4.56 -0.10 3.28
N GLY A 30 -4.65 -1.39 2.96
CA GLY A 30 -5.01 -1.88 1.64
C GLY A 30 -3.83 -1.93 0.66
N PRO A 31 -4.07 -2.36 -0.58
CA PRO A 31 -3.03 -2.42 -1.61
C PRO A 31 -2.64 -1.02 -2.08
N ILE A 32 -1.34 -0.75 -2.20
CA ILE A 32 -0.81 0.50 -2.73
C ILE A 32 0.35 0.27 -3.70
N ASN A 33 0.41 1.07 -4.77
CA ASN A 33 1.54 1.09 -5.69
C ASN A 33 2.22 2.46 -5.62
N LEU A 34 3.41 2.50 -5.03
CA LEU A 34 4.20 3.72 -4.89
C LEU A 34 4.81 4.10 -6.23
N SER A 35 4.66 5.34 -6.65
CA SER A 35 5.40 5.87 -7.80
C SER A 35 6.92 5.86 -7.53
N SER A 36 7.72 5.93 -8.59
CA SER A 36 9.19 6.05 -8.46
C SER A 36 9.60 7.31 -7.68
N ASN A 37 8.82 8.39 -7.80
CA ASN A 37 9.01 9.62 -7.02
C ASN A 37 8.84 9.36 -5.51
N VAL A 38 7.76 8.70 -5.11
CA VAL A 38 7.50 8.34 -3.70
C VAL A 38 8.55 7.36 -3.19
N THR A 39 8.92 6.37 -4.00
CA THR A 39 9.97 5.38 -3.64
C THR A 39 11.30 6.08 -3.36
N ASN A 40 11.76 6.95 -4.27
CA ASN A 40 13.00 7.71 -4.10
C ASN A 40 12.95 8.67 -2.90
N GLY A 41 11.78 9.29 -2.68
CA GLY A 41 11.53 10.11 -1.51
C GLY A 41 11.65 9.31 -0.21
N PHE A 42 11.10 8.10 -0.20
CA PHE A 42 11.16 7.22 0.97
C PHE A 42 12.59 6.77 1.28
N GLU A 43 13.42 6.47 0.27
CA GLU A 43 14.84 6.18 0.48
C GLU A 43 15.60 7.36 1.10
N LYS A 44 15.37 8.58 0.61
CA LYS A 44 15.95 9.80 1.21
C LYS A 44 15.51 9.98 2.66
N TYR A 45 14.24 9.73 2.94
CA TYR A 45 13.69 9.78 4.29
C TYR A 45 14.39 8.78 5.23
N LYS A 46 14.52 7.51 4.84
CA LYS A 46 15.16 6.47 5.67
C LYS A 46 16.63 6.77 6.00
N ASN A 47 17.33 7.39 5.04
CA ASN A 47 18.75 7.70 5.15
C ASN A 47 19.02 9.05 5.84
N GLY A 48 17.98 9.86 6.08
CA GLY A 48 18.12 11.14 6.78
C GLY A 48 18.31 10.99 8.30
N PRO A 49 18.84 12.03 8.98
CA PRO A 49 19.00 12.02 10.43
C PRO A 49 17.66 12.30 11.14
N GLY A 50 17.25 11.36 12.01
CA GLY A 50 16.03 11.47 12.83
C GLY A 50 14.70 11.40 12.06
N PRO A 51 14.48 10.39 11.19
CA PRO A 51 13.18 10.20 10.53
C PRO A 51 12.11 9.93 11.58
N GLU A 52 10.98 10.61 11.50
CA GLU A 52 9.89 10.46 12.47
C GLU A 52 8.61 9.92 11.82
N TYR A 53 8.07 10.61 10.81
CA TYR A 53 6.93 10.12 10.02
C TYR A 53 7.09 10.39 8.53
N PHE A 54 6.57 9.45 7.74
CA PHE A 54 6.43 9.56 6.29
C PHE A 54 4.98 9.23 5.90
N ALA A 55 4.33 10.15 5.20
CA ALA A 55 2.98 10.04 4.70
C ALA A 55 2.98 9.90 3.17
N VAL A 56 2.01 9.16 2.65
CA VAL A 56 1.82 8.89 1.21
C VAL A 56 0.35 9.08 0.85
N SER A 57 0.08 9.59 -0.35
CA SER A 57 -1.28 9.66 -0.89
C SER A 57 -1.82 8.26 -1.19
N GLU A 58 -3.12 8.01 -1.03
CA GLU A 58 -3.70 6.67 -1.24
C GLU A 58 -3.47 6.11 -2.66
N ASP A 59 -3.26 6.98 -3.66
CA ASP A 59 -2.90 6.59 -5.02
C ASP A 59 -1.39 6.36 -5.25
N GLY A 60 -0.56 6.51 -4.20
CA GLY A 60 0.88 6.27 -4.22
C GLY A 60 1.72 7.30 -4.99
N ARG A 61 1.17 8.47 -5.35
CA ARG A 61 1.85 9.45 -6.22
C ARG A 61 2.53 10.60 -5.49
N THR A 62 2.06 10.92 -4.29
CA THR A 62 2.53 12.06 -3.49
C THR A 62 3.00 11.60 -2.13
N TYR A 63 3.96 12.32 -1.54
CA TYR A 63 4.45 12.04 -0.19
C TYR A 63 4.71 13.33 0.59
N GLY A 64 4.85 13.18 1.91
CA GLY A 64 5.34 14.20 2.82
C GLY A 64 6.05 13.54 4.00
N TRP A 65 6.99 14.24 4.63
CA TRP A 65 7.72 13.68 5.78
C TRP A 65 8.13 14.74 6.78
N VAL A 66 8.58 14.29 7.95
CA VAL A 66 9.20 15.15 8.95
C VAL A 66 10.42 14.48 9.58
N PHE A 67 11.43 15.31 9.88
CA PHE A 67 12.63 14.95 10.62
C PHE A 67 12.71 15.72 11.93
N CYS A 68 13.18 15.06 12.98
CA CYS A 68 13.27 15.61 14.32
C CYS A 68 14.70 15.41 14.83
N ARG A 69 15.59 16.33 14.42
CA ARG A 69 17.04 16.22 14.65
C ARG A 69 17.44 16.24 16.13
N ALA A 70 16.62 16.85 16.99
CA ALA A 70 16.85 16.92 18.43
C ALA A 70 16.23 15.73 19.20
N GLY A 71 15.70 14.73 18.50
CA GLY A 71 15.06 13.55 19.07
C GLY A 71 13.54 13.51 18.82
N PRO A 72 12.88 12.38 19.14
CA PRO A 72 11.44 12.21 18.94
C PRO A 72 10.64 13.33 19.60
N GLY A 73 9.71 13.93 18.88
CA GLY A 73 8.87 15.03 19.37
C GLY A 73 9.46 16.45 19.26
N TYR A 74 10.77 16.61 19.00
CA TYR A 74 11.42 17.92 18.83
C TYR A 74 11.54 18.32 17.36
N CYS A 75 10.41 18.35 16.68
CA CYS A 75 10.33 18.63 15.25
C CYS A 75 10.08 20.13 15.01
N ARG A 76 10.75 20.71 14.00
CA ARG A 76 10.46 22.10 13.61
C ARG A 76 9.01 22.21 13.13
N GLY A 77 8.24 23.16 13.70
CA GLY A 77 6.87 23.46 13.25
C GLY A 77 5.79 23.44 14.32
N GLY A 78 6.10 23.12 15.58
CA GLY A 78 5.18 23.32 16.72
C GLY A 78 3.93 22.41 16.77
N GLY A 79 3.82 21.43 15.87
CA GLY A 79 2.71 20.48 15.80
C GLY A 79 3.15 19.03 16.01
N LEU A 80 2.18 18.12 16.12
CA LEU A 80 2.45 16.70 16.19
C LEU A 80 3.17 16.22 14.91
N PRO A 81 4.23 15.40 15.02
CA PRO A 81 5.06 15.03 13.86
C PRO A 81 4.26 14.31 12.76
N GLU A 82 3.32 13.45 13.15
CA GLU A 82 2.40 12.77 12.22
C GLU A 82 1.57 13.76 11.41
N THR A 83 1.02 14.79 12.06
CA THR A 83 0.22 15.84 11.41
C THR A 83 1.06 16.67 10.45
N ILE A 84 2.32 16.95 10.81
CA ILE A 84 3.25 17.66 9.92
C ILE A 84 3.49 16.85 8.64
N ALA A 85 3.76 15.55 8.76
CA ALA A 85 3.97 14.68 7.60
C ALA A 85 2.70 14.59 6.72
N LEU A 86 1.53 14.40 7.32
CA LEU A 86 0.24 14.35 6.62
C LEU A 86 -0.05 15.66 5.89
N ASN A 87 0.09 16.81 6.57
CA ASN A 87 -0.12 18.12 5.96
C ASN A 87 0.91 18.42 4.85
N SER A 88 2.14 17.92 4.98
CA SER A 88 3.15 18.02 3.93
C SER A 88 2.76 17.22 2.69
N CYS A 89 2.18 16.03 2.87
CA CYS A 89 1.70 15.20 1.76
C CYS A 89 0.46 15.83 1.11
N GLN A 90 -0.51 16.24 1.94
CA GLN A 90 -1.80 16.73 1.48
C GLN A 90 -1.69 18.01 0.65
N ARG A 91 -0.69 18.86 0.93
CA ARG A 91 -0.42 20.09 0.17
C ARG A 91 -0.25 19.87 -1.34
N ASN A 92 0.24 18.70 -1.74
CA ASN A 92 0.49 18.37 -3.14
C ASN A 92 -0.41 17.24 -3.66
N SER A 93 -1.28 16.69 -2.81
CA SER A 93 -2.12 15.54 -3.14
C SER A 93 -3.56 15.96 -3.42
N LYS A 94 -4.16 15.34 -4.44
CA LYS A 94 -5.59 15.46 -4.75
C LYS A 94 -6.45 14.40 -4.06
N VAL A 95 -5.82 13.37 -3.49
CA VAL A 95 -6.46 12.29 -2.73
C VAL A 95 -5.99 12.33 -1.27
N PRO A 96 -6.68 11.66 -0.33
CA PRO A 96 -6.24 11.60 1.05
C PRO A 96 -4.81 11.07 1.19
N CYS A 97 -4.08 11.60 2.17
CA CYS A 97 -2.80 11.07 2.59
C CYS A 97 -2.91 10.26 3.88
N LYS A 98 -2.10 9.23 4.00
CA LYS A 98 -2.02 8.32 5.15
C LYS A 98 -0.57 8.10 5.57
N ILE A 99 -0.35 7.78 6.83
CA ILE A 99 0.96 7.41 7.37
C ILE A 99 1.38 6.07 6.77
N TYR A 100 2.53 6.09 6.11
CA TYR A 100 3.16 4.92 5.50
C TYR A 100 4.31 4.39 6.36
N ALA A 101 5.08 5.26 7.01
CA ALA A 101 6.17 4.86 7.89
C ALA A 101 6.24 5.72 9.16
N LYS A 102 6.69 5.09 10.25
CA LYS A 102 7.07 5.73 11.51
C LYS A 102 8.52 5.36 11.83
N GLY A 103 9.37 6.34 12.05
CA GLY A 103 10.81 6.12 12.05
C GLY A 103 11.25 5.53 10.71
N LYS A 104 12.13 4.53 10.74
CA LYS A 104 12.55 3.80 9.53
C LYS A 104 11.63 2.62 9.18
N LYS A 105 10.56 2.38 9.95
CA LYS A 105 9.70 1.21 9.81
C LYS A 105 8.45 1.55 9.01
N VAL A 106 8.17 0.75 7.97
CA VAL A 106 6.88 0.79 7.27
C VAL A 106 5.79 0.25 8.20
N VAL A 107 4.70 1.02 8.32
CA VAL A 107 3.53 0.71 9.17
C VAL A 107 2.24 0.59 8.34
N TRP A 108 2.34 0.69 7.02
CA TRP A 108 1.24 0.47 6.09
C TRP A 108 0.76 -0.99 6.17
N LYS A 109 -0.57 -1.18 6.31
CA LYS A 109 -1.17 -2.52 6.42
C LYS A 109 -1.71 -3.00 5.08
N GLY A 110 -0.94 -3.80 4.36
CA GLY A 110 -1.39 -4.42 3.11
C GLY A 110 -0.27 -4.53 2.08
N PRO A 111 -0.57 -5.05 0.88
CA PRO A 111 0.40 -5.19 -0.18
C PRO A 111 0.96 -3.84 -0.63
N VAL A 112 2.29 -3.71 -0.73
CA VAL A 112 2.96 -2.50 -1.22
C VAL A 112 3.79 -2.85 -2.45
N GLY A 113 3.42 -2.29 -3.61
CA GLY A 113 4.23 -2.31 -4.82
C GLY A 113 5.07 -1.03 -4.95
N THR A 114 6.28 -1.13 -5.50
CA THR A 114 7.11 0.02 -5.86
C THR A 114 7.23 0.15 -7.38
N GLY A 115 6.99 1.35 -7.89
CA GLY A 115 7.11 1.75 -9.30
C GLY A 115 8.57 1.78 -9.78
N ASN A 116 9.52 1.47 -8.90
CA ASN A 116 10.87 1.10 -9.26
C ASN A 116 11.04 -0.44 -9.14
N PRO A 117 11.43 -1.15 -10.21
CA PRO A 117 11.71 -2.59 -10.18
C PRO A 117 12.90 -3.06 -9.33
N SER A 118 13.52 -2.17 -8.56
CA SER A 118 14.67 -2.48 -7.74
C SER A 118 14.53 -1.83 -6.38
N ALA A 119 13.96 -2.56 -5.43
CA ALA A 119 14.39 -2.61 -4.03
C ALA A 119 13.41 -3.50 -3.25
N ASN A 120 13.63 -4.80 -3.37
CA ASN A 120 13.20 -5.84 -2.43
C ASN A 120 11.70 -6.16 -2.27
N SER A 121 11.17 -6.80 -3.31
CA SER A 121 10.46 -8.08 -3.15
C SER A 121 10.67 -8.84 -4.45
N SER A 122 11.41 -9.95 -4.40
CA SER A 122 11.36 -11.12 -5.29
C SER A 122 10.83 -10.89 -6.72
N ARG A 123 11.34 -9.88 -7.43
CA ARG A 123 10.96 -9.67 -8.82
C ARG A 123 11.77 -10.69 -9.59
N PHE A 124 11.15 -11.80 -9.95
CA PHE A 124 11.73 -12.78 -10.86
C PHE A 124 12.40 -12.02 -12.01
N PRO A 125 13.70 -12.23 -12.28
CA PRO A 125 14.37 -11.47 -13.32
C PRO A 125 13.59 -11.64 -14.62
N ALA A 126 13.20 -10.54 -15.27
CA ALA A 126 12.54 -10.60 -16.57
C ALA A 126 13.40 -11.33 -17.62
N SER A 127 14.70 -11.47 -17.36
CA SER A 127 15.66 -12.25 -18.15
C SER A 127 15.50 -13.78 -18.03
N LYS A 128 14.76 -14.30 -17.04
CA LYS A 128 14.47 -15.74 -16.98
C LYS A 128 13.49 -16.11 -18.09
N SER A 129 13.89 -17.07 -18.93
CA SER A 129 13.09 -17.59 -20.04
C SER A 129 11.73 -18.07 -19.53
N GLN A 130 10.73 -17.99 -20.39
CA GLN A 130 9.37 -18.44 -20.08
C GLN A 130 9.37 -19.94 -19.69
N GLU A 131 10.22 -20.71 -20.38
CA GLU A 131 10.53 -22.13 -20.09
C GLU A 131 11.00 -22.35 -18.64
N VAL A 132 12.00 -21.60 -18.15
CA VAL A 132 12.46 -21.73 -16.76
C VAL A 132 11.37 -21.36 -15.77
N VAL A 133 10.52 -20.38 -16.09
CA VAL A 133 9.39 -20.04 -15.21
C VAL A 133 8.40 -21.20 -15.14
N CYS A 134 8.04 -21.80 -16.27
CA CYS A 134 7.10 -22.92 -16.32
C CYS A 134 7.67 -24.21 -15.71
N ALA A 135 8.94 -24.54 -15.94
CA ALA A 135 9.60 -25.74 -15.42
C ALA A 135 9.55 -25.86 -13.88
N TYR A 136 9.67 -24.73 -13.17
CA TYR A 136 9.63 -24.71 -11.70
C TYR A 136 8.25 -24.38 -11.12
N ALA A 137 7.35 -23.84 -11.93
CA ALA A 137 6.01 -23.46 -11.47
C ALA A 137 5.03 -24.64 -11.42
N VAL A 138 5.26 -25.71 -12.19
CA VAL A 138 4.37 -26.86 -12.29
C VAL A 138 4.91 -28.04 -11.49
N ASP A 139 4.04 -28.69 -10.73
CA ASP A 139 4.32 -29.95 -10.04
C ASP A 139 3.81 -31.14 -10.86
N TYR A 140 4.74 -32.01 -11.22
CA TYR A 140 4.53 -33.23 -12.02
C TYR A 140 4.53 -34.51 -11.18
N SER A 141 4.50 -34.41 -9.85
CA SER A 141 4.55 -35.56 -8.95
C SER A 141 3.25 -36.36 -8.87
N SER A 142 2.15 -35.84 -9.42
CA SER A 142 0.83 -36.49 -9.47
C SER A 142 0.34 -36.69 -10.90
N ASP A 143 -0.65 -37.58 -11.08
CA ASP A 143 -1.31 -37.84 -12.38
C ASP A 143 -1.99 -36.59 -12.99
N THR A 144 -2.23 -35.55 -12.19
CA THR A 144 -2.72 -34.25 -12.66
C THR A 144 -1.68 -33.18 -12.43
N ILE A 145 -1.41 -32.37 -13.46
CA ILE A 145 -0.56 -31.17 -13.32
C ILE A 145 -1.23 -30.15 -12.41
N LYS A 146 -0.44 -29.52 -11.55
CA LYS A 146 -0.89 -28.48 -10.64
C LYS A 146 0.22 -27.48 -10.40
N TRP A 147 -0.13 -26.30 -9.88
CA TRP A 147 0.89 -25.34 -9.46
C TRP A 147 1.70 -25.93 -8.31
N SER A 148 3.00 -25.67 -8.29
CA SER A 148 3.87 -26.14 -7.22
C SER A 148 3.45 -25.55 -5.87
N GLU A 149 3.29 -26.42 -4.88
CA GLU A 149 3.05 -26.05 -3.48
C GLU A 149 4.37 -25.97 -2.68
N ASN A 150 5.51 -26.25 -3.32
CA ASN A 150 6.81 -26.14 -2.70
C ASN A 150 7.12 -24.67 -2.41
N GLU A 151 7.35 -24.34 -1.13
CA GLU A 151 7.60 -22.99 -0.64
C GLU A 151 8.77 -22.31 -1.37
N ASP A 152 9.82 -23.06 -1.70
CA ASP A 152 11.00 -22.55 -2.41
C ASP A 152 10.69 -22.17 -3.88
N LEU A 153 9.62 -22.74 -4.45
CA LEU A 153 9.22 -22.60 -5.84
C LEU A 153 8.04 -21.64 -6.05
N LEU A 154 7.38 -21.19 -4.98
CA LEU A 154 6.22 -20.29 -5.06
C LEU A 154 6.51 -19.02 -5.87
N GLN A 155 7.74 -18.53 -5.82
CA GLN A 155 8.17 -17.38 -6.62
C GLN A 155 8.04 -17.60 -8.14
N TYR A 156 8.21 -18.83 -8.64
CA TYR A 156 8.02 -19.18 -10.06
C TYR A 156 6.52 -19.28 -10.39
N VAL A 157 5.72 -19.84 -9.48
CA VAL A 157 4.26 -19.93 -9.59
C VAL A 157 3.63 -18.55 -9.73
N GLU A 158 4.00 -17.63 -8.85
CA GLU A 158 3.48 -16.27 -8.86
C GLU A 158 3.94 -15.51 -10.12
N GLU A 159 5.17 -15.73 -10.59
CA GLU A 159 5.65 -15.15 -11.84
C GLU A 159 4.91 -15.69 -13.07
N ALA A 160 4.61 -16.99 -13.12
CA ALA A 160 3.84 -17.62 -14.20
C ALA A 160 2.42 -17.02 -14.27
N LYS A 161 1.72 -16.93 -13.14
CA LYS A 161 0.39 -16.31 -13.05
C LYS A 161 0.43 -14.83 -13.44
N ARG A 162 1.45 -14.09 -12.99
CA ARG A 162 1.64 -12.68 -13.35
C ARG A 162 1.88 -12.48 -14.85
N ARG A 163 2.52 -13.44 -15.54
CA ARG A 163 2.70 -13.47 -17.00
C ARG A 163 1.46 -13.96 -17.76
N GLY A 164 0.40 -14.39 -17.06
CA GLY A 164 -0.82 -14.92 -17.66
C GLY A 164 -0.65 -16.32 -18.22
N PHE A 165 0.25 -17.13 -17.66
CA PHE A 165 0.39 -18.54 -18.03
C PHE A 165 -0.64 -19.39 -17.30
N SER A 166 -1.24 -20.33 -18.02
CA SER A 166 -2.04 -21.42 -17.44
C SER A 166 -1.16 -22.65 -17.21
N LEU A 167 -1.71 -23.66 -16.53
CA LEU A 167 -1.01 -24.93 -16.32
C LEU A 167 -0.74 -25.62 -17.66
N GLU A 168 -1.73 -25.64 -18.55
CA GLU A 168 -1.64 -26.25 -19.88
C GLU A 168 -0.57 -25.55 -20.73
N LYS A 169 -0.55 -24.20 -20.68
CA LYS A 169 0.47 -23.43 -21.40
C LYS A 169 1.88 -23.69 -20.88
N CYS A 170 2.05 -23.92 -19.57
CA CYS A 170 3.34 -24.27 -19.01
C CYS A 170 3.73 -25.72 -19.27
N ASP A 171 2.75 -26.61 -19.38
CA ASP A 171 2.94 -28.00 -19.78
C ASP A 171 3.44 -28.13 -21.22
N GLU A 172 2.87 -27.35 -22.15
CA GLU A 172 3.32 -27.30 -23.55
C GLU A 172 4.77 -26.79 -23.73
N MET A 173 5.35 -26.15 -22.71
CA MET A 173 6.70 -25.56 -22.76
C MET A 173 7.78 -26.44 -22.13
N ASN A 174 7.41 -27.55 -21.47
CA ASN A 174 8.31 -28.50 -20.81
C ASN A 174 8.38 -29.83 -21.57
#